data_AF-A0A5B9FSV9-F1
#
_entry.id   AF-A0A5B9FSV9-F1
#
_cell.length_a   1.000
_cell.length_b   1.000
_cell.length_c   1.000
_cell.angle_alpha   90.00
_cell.angle_beta   90.00
_cell.angle_gamma   90.00
#
_symmetry.space_group_name_H-M   'P 1'
#
loop_
_entity.id
_entity.type
_entity.pdbx_description
1 polymer ?
#
loop_
_entity_poly.entity_id
_entity_poly.type
_entity_poly.pdbx_seq_one_letter_code
_entity_poly.pdbx_strand_id
1 'polypeptide(L)'
;MWPEEFSFILDAAEEVSLDSPARDREDGSHSEAIHRRALKVRMTQADYERIWPLAEARYRLQGRFPGKAITLIVNNPHYSQWHPADGGTVESVSDSGRAYSTRYVVAHFLLDDVRETVEA
;
A
#
# COMPACT_ATOMS: atom_id res chain seq x y z
N MET A 1 -7.37 -13.11 -6.41
CA MET A 1 -6.79 -13.31 -5.06
C MET A 1 -5.40 -12.70 -5.06
N TRP A 2 -4.92 -12.17 -3.92
CA TRP A 2 -3.54 -11.67 -3.81
C TRP A 2 -2.54 -12.81 -4.14
N PRO A 3 -1.51 -12.57 -4.97
CA PRO A 3 -0.58 -13.64 -5.36
C PRO A 3 0.24 -14.13 -4.16
N GLU A 4 0.36 -15.45 -4.04
CA GLU A 4 1.00 -16.09 -2.89
C GLU A 4 2.48 -15.70 -2.78
N GLU A 5 3.18 -15.52 -3.91
CA GLU A 5 4.59 -15.12 -3.93
C GLU A 5 4.86 -13.74 -3.32
N PHE A 6 3.83 -12.91 -3.16
CA PHE A 6 3.92 -11.58 -2.57
C PHE A 6 3.27 -11.49 -1.18
N SER A 7 2.88 -12.62 -0.58
CA SER A 7 2.25 -12.63 0.75
C SER A 7 3.15 -12.00 1.82
N PHE A 8 4.47 -12.24 1.72
CA PHE A 8 5.46 -11.74 2.67
C PHE A 8 5.49 -10.21 2.79
N ILE A 9 5.06 -9.49 1.75
CA ILE A 9 4.98 -8.02 1.75
C ILE A 9 4.01 -7.54 2.83
N LEU A 10 2.97 -8.32 3.13
CA LEU A 10 1.93 -7.96 4.08
C LEU A 10 2.26 -8.39 5.53
N ASP A 11 3.33 -9.13 5.76
CA ASP A 11 3.66 -9.68 7.10
C ASP A 11 3.94 -8.56 8.12
N ALA A 12 4.67 -7.54 7.67
CA ALA A 12 5.00 -6.36 8.48
C ALA A 12 4.07 -5.16 8.22
N ALA A 13 2.92 -5.38 7.56
CA ALA A 13 1.99 -4.29 7.26
C ALA A 13 1.37 -3.70 8.53
N GLU A 14 1.34 -2.37 8.58
CA GLU A 14 0.66 -1.59 9.62
C GLU A 14 -0.73 -1.18 9.12
N GLU A 15 -1.78 -1.46 9.89
CA GLU A 15 -3.12 -0.98 9.54
C GLU A 15 -3.30 0.47 10.01
N VAL A 16 -3.53 1.37 9.06
CA VAL A 16 -3.63 2.81 9.28
C VAL A 16 -4.97 3.36 8.78
N SER A 17 -5.33 4.56 9.22
CA SER A 17 -6.38 5.36 8.60
C SER A 17 -5.76 6.44 7.71
N LEU A 18 -6.28 6.58 6.50
CA LEU A 18 -5.99 7.67 5.59
C LEU A 18 -7.04 8.76 5.81
N ASP A 19 -6.60 9.86 6.38
CA ASP A 19 -7.45 10.98 6.78
C ASP A 19 -7.01 12.27 6.08
N SER A 20 -7.92 12.90 5.36
CA SER A 20 -7.69 14.22 4.77
C SER A 20 -8.98 15.03 4.77
N PRO A 21 -8.93 16.30 5.20
CA PRO A 21 -10.10 17.17 5.11
C PRO A 21 -10.46 17.43 3.64
N ALA A 22 -11.73 17.77 3.42
CA ALA A 22 -12.13 18.38 2.16
C ALA A 22 -11.40 19.71 1.98
N ARG A 23 -11.01 20.04 0.75
CA ARG A 23 -10.30 21.28 0.42
C ARG A 23 -10.84 21.83 -0.88
N ASP A 24 -11.11 23.12 -0.88
CA ASP A 24 -11.25 23.89 -2.11
C ASP A 24 -9.87 24.12 -2.70
N ARG A 25 -9.70 23.72 -3.96
CA ARG A 25 -8.46 23.91 -4.70
C ARG A 25 -8.53 25.26 -5.44
N GLU A 26 -7.37 25.90 -5.63
CA GLU A 26 -7.28 27.23 -6.26
C GLU A 26 -7.83 27.28 -7.70
N ASP A 27 -7.95 26.12 -8.36
CA ASP A 27 -8.54 25.96 -9.68
C ASP A 27 -10.08 25.83 -9.67
N GLY A 28 -10.71 25.96 -8.49
CA GLY A 28 -12.16 25.84 -8.29
C GLY A 28 -12.67 24.40 -8.18
N SER A 29 -11.78 23.39 -8.19
CA SER A 29 -12.15 22.00 -7.92
C SER A 29 -12.23 21.72 -6.41
N HIS A 30 -13.17 20.87 -6.01
CA HIS A 30 -13.35 20.45 -4.61
C HIS A 30 -12.77 19.05 -4.42
N SER A 31 -11.81 18.90 -3.50
CA SER A 31 -11.39 17.58 -3.05
C SER A 31 -12.28 17.11 -1.91
N GLU A 32 -12.87 15.93 -2.03
CA GLU A 32 -13.66 15.33 -0.95
C GLU A 32 -12.81 14.99 0.27
N ALA A 33 -13.45 14.95 1.45
CA ALA A 33 -12.82 14.43 2.65
C ALA A 33 -12.55 12.93 2.47
N ILE A 34 -11.35 12.49 2.84
CA ILE A 34 -10.96 11.09 2.78
C ILE A 34 -10.91 10.55 4.19
N HIS A 35 -11.62 9.44 4.42
CA HIS A 35 -11.54 8.62 5.62
C HIS A 35 -11.59 7.15 5.21
N ARG A 36 -10.42 6.50 5.10
CA ARG A 36 -10.30 5.12 4.58
C ARG A 36 -9.32 4.29 5.40
N ARG A 37 -9.64 3.02 5.65
CA ARG A 37 -8.66 2.06 6.19
C ARG A 37 -7.68 1.63 5.11
N ALA A 38 -6.42 1.46 5.49
CA ALA A 38 -5.35 1.06 4.60
C ALA A 38 -4.30 0.20 5.32
N LEU A 39 -3.49 -0.50 4.54
CA LEU A 39 -2.24 -1.10 4.97
C LEU A 39 -1.08 -0.23 4.51
N LYS A 40 -0.26 0.22 5.45
CA LYS A 40 1.03 0.86 5.19
C LYS A 40 2.11 -0.20 5.23
N VAL A 41 2.90 -0.27 4.16
CA VAL A 41 3.94 -1.27 4.00
C VAL A 41 5.25 -0.60 3.63
N ARG A 42 6.31 -0.97 4.33
CA ARG A 42 7.69 -0.68 3.92
C ARG A 42 8.27 -1.91 3.24
N MET A 43 8.65 -1.78 1.97
CA MET A 43 9.23 -2.87 1.17
C MET A 43 10.45 -2.40 0.40
N THR A 44 11.24 -3.32 -0.15
CA THR A 44 12.37 -2.94 -0.99
C THR A 44 11.89 -2.30 -2.29
N GLN A 45 12.71 -1.43 -2.90
CA GLN A 45 12.43 -0.89 -4.24
C GLN A 45 12.16 -2.01 -5.27
N ALA A 46 12.94 -3.09 -5.20
CA ALA A 46 12.81 -4.22 -6.12
C ALA A 46 11.47 -4.95 -5.95
N ASP A 47 11.01 -5.17 -4.72
CA ASP A 47 9.70 -5.79 -4.48
C ASP A 47 8.56 -4.86 -4.92
N TYR A 48 8.72 -3.56 -4.69
CA TYR A 48 7.76 -2.57 -5.14
C TYR A 48 7.56 -2.58 -6.66
N GLU A 49 8.66 -2.62 -7.43
CA GLU A 49 8.61 -2.71 -8.89
C GLU A 49 7.93 -3.99 -9.38
N ARG A 50 8.11 -5.12 -8.66
CA ARG A 50 7.47 -6.40 -8.99
C ARG A 50 5.96 -6.37 -8.78
N ILE A 51 5.48 -5.67 -7.75
CA ILE A 51 4.04 -5.56 -7.48
C ILE A 51 3.38 -4.36 -8.16
N TRP A 52 4.14 -3.43 -8.74
CA TRP A 52 3.58 -2.25 -9.41
C TRP A 52 2.47 -2.61 -10.41
N PRO A 53 2.61 -3.63 -11.30
CA PRO A 53 1.54 -4.00 -12.23
C PRO A 53 0.25 -4.45 -11.53
N LEU A 54 0.31 -4.87 -10.27
CA LEU A 54 -0.87 -5.23 -9.47
C LEU A 54 -1.69 -4.00 -9.04
N ALA A 55 -1.22 -2.77 -9.28
CA ALA A 55 -2.01 -1.57 -8.99
C ALA A 55 -3.29 -1.43 -9.83
N GLU A 56 -3.45 -2.24 -10.88
CA GLU A 56 -4.59 -2.17 -11.80
C GLU A 56 -5.84 -2.89 -11.29
N ALA A 57 -5.73 -3.69 -10.24
CA ALA A 57 -6.81 -4.54 -9.78
C ALA A 57 -6.97 -4.56 -8.25
N ARG A 58 -8.11 -5.11 -7.83
CA ARG A 58 -8.44 -5.36 -6.43
C ARG A 58 -8.24 -6.83 -6.09
N TYR A 59 -7.56 -7.09 -4.98
CA TYR A 59 -7.18 -8.44 -4.59
C TYR A 59 -7.79 -8.82 -3.25
N ARG A 60 -8.65 -9.85 -3.24
CA ARG A 60 -9.13 -10.46 -1.99
C ARG A 60 -7.96 -11.11 -1.25
N LEU A 61 -7.95 -10.95 0.06
CA LEU A 61 -6.98 -11.52 0.99
C LEU A 61 -7.53 -12.79 1.65
N GLN A 62 -6.61 -13.66 2.05
CA GLN A 62 -6.86 -14.83 2.88
C GLN A 62 -6.02 -14.74 4.17
N GLY A 63 -6.18 -15.69 5.09
CA GLY A 63 -5.36 -15.76 6.30
C GLY A 63 -5.63 -14.61 7.27
N ARG A 64 -4.60 -13.79 7.56
CA ARG A 64 -4.60 -12.72 8.57
C ARG A 64 -5.68 -11.65 8.34
N PHE A 65 -6.13 -11.45 7.11
CA PHE A 65 -7.15 -10.47 6.73
C PHE A 65 -8.36 -11.13 6.07
N PRO A 66 -9.09 -12.00 6.77
CA PRO A 66 -10.18 -12.76 6.16
C PRO A 66 -11.33 -11.83 5.79
N GLY A 67 -11.87 -12.00 4.58
CA GLY A 67 -12.96 -11.18 4.08
C GLY A 67 -12.57 -9.74 3.77
N LYS A 68 -11.27 -9.44 3.67
CA LYS A 68 -10.76 -8.14 3.21
C LYS A 68 -10.25 -8.22 1.77
N ALA A 69 -10.17 -7.07 1.13
CA ALA A 69 -9.50 -6.90 -0.14
C ALA A 69 -8.59 -5.68 -0.11
N ILE A 70 -7.50 -5.74 -0.87
CA ILE A 70 -6.54 -4.66 -1.01
C ILE A 70 -6.45 -4.13 -2.43
N THR A 71 -6.15 -2.83 -2.53
CA THR A 71 -5.88 -2.13 -3.79
C THR A 71 -4.69 -1.20 -3.58
N LEU A 72 -3.62 -1.36 -4.36
CA LEU A 72 -2.46 -0.46 -4.30
C LEU A 72 -2.85 0.91 -4.87
N ILE A 73 -2.62 1.99 -4.12
CA ILE A 73 -3.24 3.29 -4.41
C ILE A 73 -2.56 4.12 -5.50
N VAL A 74 -1.41 3.66 -6.00
CA VAL A 74 -0.48 4.47 -6.81
C VAL A 74 -1.09 4.99 -8.11
N ASN A 75 -2.10 4.32 -8.67
CA ASN A 75 -2.75 4.76 -9.90
C ASN A 75 -3.95 5.68 -9.66
N ASN A 76 -4.30 5.97 -8.40
CA ASN A 76 -5.47 6.77 -8.08
C ASN A 76 -5.09 8.19 -7.60
N PRO A 77 -5.38 9.25 -8.38
CA PRO A 77 -4.98 10.62 -8.05
C PRO A 77 -5.67 11.18 -6.80
N HIS A 78 -6.83 10.63 -6.41
CA HIS A 78 -7.51 11.00 -5.15
C HIS A 78 -6.64 10.70 -3.92
N TYR A 79 -5.71 9.76 -4.03
CA TYR A 79 -4.82 9.37 -2.93
C TYR A 79 -3.37 9.81 -3.15
N SER A 80 -3.13 10.82 -4.00
CA SER A 80 -1.80 11.30 -4.36
C SER A 80 -0.89 11.62 -3.15
N GLN A 81 -1.45 12.13 -2.04
CA GLN A 81 -0.68 12.41 -0.82
C GLN A 81 -0.12 11.15 -0.12
N TRP A 82 -0.66 9.97 -0.41
CA TRP A 82 -0.20 8.69 0.14
C TRP A 82 0.49 7.82 -0.90
N HIS A 83 0.68 8.34 -2.12
CA HIS A 83 1.48 7.66 -3.15
C HIS A 83 2.86 7.28 -2.60
N PRO A 84 3.46 6.22 -3.16
CA PRO A 84 4.70 5.69 -2.64
C PRO A 84 5.77 6.77 -2.46
N ALA A 85 6.40 6.75 -1.28
CA ALA A 85 7.42 7.71 -0.89
C ALA A 85 8.69 6.98 -0.46
N ASP A 86 9.80 7.72 -0.42
CA ASP A 86 11.08 7.18 0.04
C ASP A 86 10.95 6.59 1.45
N GLY A 87 11.31 5.31 1.58
CA GLY A 87 11.34 4.57 2.84
C GLY A 87 12.72 4.54 3.48
N GLY A 88 13.70 5.24 2.89
CA GLY A 88 15.08 5.30 3.32
C GLY A 88 15.94 4.19 2.74
N THR A 89 17.22 4.22 3.09
CA THR A 89 18.24 3.26 2.66
C THR A 89 18.86 2.59 3.87
N VAL A 90 19.11 1.29 3.76
CA VAL A 90 19.85 0.51 4.78
C VAL A 90 21.18 0.08 4.18
N GLU A 91 22.28 0.38 4.88
CA GLU A 91 23.60 -0.11 4.55
C GLU A 91 23.84 -1.47 5.22
N SER A 92 24.47 -2.38 4.49
CA SER A 92 24.81 -3.72 4.95
C SER A 92 26.12 -4.19 4.32
N VAL A 93 26.70 -5.26 4.84
CA VAL A 93 27.95 -5.84 4.35
C VAL A 93 27.69 -7.31 4.00
N SER A 94 28.06 -7.71 2.78
CA SER A 94 27.93 -9.10 2.35
C SER A 94 28.91 -10.00 3.10
N ASP A 95 28.71 -11.32 3.03
CA ASP A 95 29.62 -12.31 3.62
C ASP A 95 31.05 -12.23 3.05
N SER A 96 31.21 -11.64 1.86
CA SER A 96 32.50 -11.34 1.22
C SER A 96 33.14 -10.01 1.68
N GLY A 97 32.54 -9.30 2.63
CA GLY A 97 33.02 -8.02 3.15
C GLY A 97 32.68 -6.80 2.27
N ARG A 98 31.87 -6.96 1.22
CA ARG A 98 31.49 -5.86 0.33
C ARG A 98 30.28 -5.12 0.89
N ALA A 99 30.43 -3.80 1.10
CA ALA A 99 29.30 -2.95 1.46
C ALA A 99 28.28 -2.86 0.32
N TYR A 100 27.00 -2.90 0.66
CA TYR A 100 25.89 -2.68 -0.25
C TYR A 100 24.76 -1.92 0.45
N SER A 101 23.94 -1.24 -0.34
CA SER A 101 22.82 -0.43 0.16
C SER A 101 21.50 -0.95 -0.41
N THR A 102 20.50 -1.13 0.44
CA THR A 102 19.14 -1.50 0.04
C THR A 102 18.21 -0.32 0.20
N ARG A 103 17.55 0.09 -0.90
CA ARG A 103 16.54 1.16 -0.90
C ARG A 103 15.17 0.59 -0.58
N TYR A 104 14.41 1.32 0.23
CA TYR A 104 13.06 0.97 0.62
C TYR A 104 12.07 2.04 0.16
N VAL A 105 10.83 1.62 -0.03
CA VAL A 105 9.69 2.47 -0.34
C VAL A 105 8.60 2.20 0.69
N VAL A 106 7.90 3.25 1.09
CA VAL A 106 6.65 3.14 1.84
C VAL A 106 5.50 3.29 0.87
N ALA A 107 4.66 2.27 0.77
CA ALA A 107 3.46 2.26 -0.05
C ALA A 107 2.21 1.97 0.79
N HIS A 108 1.05 2.37 0.27
CA HIS A 108 -0.23 2.12 0.93
C HIS A 108 -1.15 1.29 0.04
N PHE A 109 -1.91 0.40 0.65
CA PHE A 109 -3.01 -0.32 0.02
C PHE A 109 -4.30 0.06 0.72
N LEU A 110 -5.35 0.44 -0.02
CA LEU A 110 -6.69 0.53 0.58
C LEU A 110 -7.08 -0.84 1.13
N LEU A 111 -7.70 -0.87 2.30
CA LEU A 111 -8.15 -2.08 2.96
C LEU A 111 -9.67 -2.06 3.09
N ASP A 112 -10.34 -2.78 2.20
CA ASP A 112 -11.78 -2.78 2.11
C ASP A 112 -12.38 -4.06 2.70
N ASP A 113 -13.54 -3.95 3.34
CA ASP A 113 -14.36 -5.11 3.69
C ASP A 113 -15.09 -5.63 2.45
N VAL A 114 -15.01 -6.94 2.22
CA VAL A 114 -15.68 -7.65 1.12
C VAL A 114 -16.41 -8.89 1.60
N ARG A 115 -16.61 -9.02 2.91
CA ARG A 115 -17.54 -10.03 3.42
C ARG A 115 -18.90 -9.73 2.81
N GLU A 116 -19.52 -10.74 2.21
CA GLU A 116 -20.94 -10.64 1.88
C GLU A 116 -21.66 -10.31 3.19
N THR A 117 -22.23 -9.11 3.27
CA THR A 117 -23.26 -8.84 4.27
C THR A 117 -24.36 -9.84 4.00
N VAL A 118 -24.40 -10.90 4.79
CA VAL A 118 -25.60 -11.71 4.89
C VAL A 118 -26.64 -10.75 5.47
N GLU A 119 -27.50 -10.21 4.62
CA GLU A 119 -28.69 -9.51 5.08
C GLU A 119 -29.43 -10.48 6.01
N ALA A 120 -29.61 -10.07 7.26
CA ALA A 120 -30.34 -10.82 8.28
C ALA A 120 -31.84 -10.57 8.13
#